data_AF-A0A833PG34-F1
#
_entry.id   AF-A0A833PG34-F1
#
_cell.length_a   1.000
_cell.length_b   1.000
_cell.length_c   1.000
_cell.angle_alpha   90.00
_cell.angle_beta   90.00
_cell.angle_gamma   90.00
#
_symmetry.space_group_name_H-M   'P 1'
#
loop_
_entity.id
_entity.type
_entity.pdbx_description
1 polymer ?
#
loop_
_entity_poly.entity_id
_entity_poly.type
_entity_poly.pdbx_seq_one_letter_code
_entity_poly.pdbx_strand_id
1 'polypeptide(L)' 'MKWNSLKNKAVLASTVLLSTVAQAGPDLGEAQQQATNWHAIIMFAIFVGLTLFITKWAAKQTTNTADFYTAGGGISGF' A
#
# COMPACT_ATOMS: atom_id res chain seq x y z
N MET A 1 26.73 -33.01 -39.64
CA MET A 1 25.65 -32.31 -38.89
C MET A 1 25.80 -32.27 -37.36
N LYS A 2 26.82 -32.89 -36.73
CA LYS A 2 26.99 -32.89 -35.25
C LYS A 2 27.57 -31.59 -34.66
N TRP A 3 28.24 -30.77 -35.46
CA TRP A 3 28.94 -29.56 -35.01
C TRP A 3 27.99 -28.46 -34.50
N ASN A 4 26.83 -28.28 -35.14
CA ASN A 4 25.84 -27.28 -34.72
C ASN A 4 25.10 -27.69 -33.44
N SER A 5 24.91 -29.00 -33.21
CA SER A 5 24.29 -29.52 -31.99
C SER A 5 25.17 -29.28 -30.75
N LEU A 6 26.49 -29.41 -30.89
CA LEU A 6 27.46 -29.12 -29.82
C LEU A 6 27.50 -27.63 -29.47
N LYS A 7 27.50 -26.74 -30.47
CA LYS A 7 27.42 -25.30 -30.27
C LYS A 7 26.12 -24.91 -29.56
N ASN A 8 24.99 -25.46 -29.98
CA ASN A 8 23.69 -25.17 -29.36
C ASN A 8 23.64 -25.66 -27.91
N LYS A 9 24.22 -26.82 -27.60
CA LYS A 9 24.34 -27.32 -26.23
C LYS A 9 25.25 -26.45 -25.36
N ALA A 10 26.36 -25.97 -25.92
CA ALA A 10 27.28 -25.06 -25.22
C ALA A 10 26.63 -23.70 -24.92
N VAL A 11 25.84 -23.16 -25.86
CA VAL A 11 25.06 -21.93 -25.67
C VAL A 11 23.98 -22.14 -24.60
N LEU A 12 23.24 -23.26 -24.64
CA LEU A 12 22.23 -23.56 -23.62
C LEU A 12 22.84 -23.74 -22.22
N ALA A 13 23.99 -24.42 -22.11
CA ALA A 13 24.69 -24.61 -20.84
C ALA A 13 25.21 -23.28 -20.26
N SER A 14 25.72 -22.38 -21.10
CA SER A 14 26.20 -21.06 -20.66
C SER A 14 25.05 -20.16 -20.18
N THR A 15 23.88 -20.19 -20.85
CA THR A 15 22.70 -19.45 -20.38
C THR A 15 22.20 -19.95 -19.02
N VAL A 16 22.19 -21.27 -18.78
CA VAL A 16 21.75 -21.84 -17.50
C VAL A 16 22.70 -21.47 -16.35
N LEU A 17 24.01 -21.46 -16.61
CA LEU A 17 25.02 -21.08 -15.61
C LEU A 17 25.02 -19.58 -15.28
N LEU A 18 24.55 -18.72 -16.19
CA LEU A 18 24.43 -17.29 -15.97
C LEU A 18 23.14 -16.90 -15.20
N SER A 19 22.10 -17.75 -15.25
CA SER A 19 20.82 -17.49 -14.54
C SER A 19 20.96 -17.50 -13.01
N THR A 20 22.00 -18.12 -12.46
CA THR A 20 22.23 -18.18 -11.00
C THR A 20 22.98 -16.98 -10.44
N VAL A 21 23.40 -16.03 -11.28
CA VAL A 21 24.14 -14.81 -10.88
C VAL A 21 23.22 -13.59 -10.78
N ALA A 22 21.95 -13.70 -11.20
CA ALA A 22 20.97 -12.63 -11.09
C ALA A 22 20.38 -12.53 -9.67
N GLN A 23 21.17 -11.97 -8.74
CA GLN A 23 20.66 -11.57 -7.43
C GLN A 23 20.07 -10.15 -7.54
N ALA A 24 18.75 -10.06 -7.73
CA ALA A 24 18.03 -8.80 -7.52
C ALA A 24 17.91 -8.55 -6.01
N GLY A 25 19.01 -8.12 -5.39
CA GLY A 25 18.96 -7.51 -4.07
C GLY A 25 18.14 -6.23 -4.16
N PRO A 26 17.32 -5.89 -3.15
CA PRO A 26 16.71 -4.58 -3.11
C PRO A 26 17.83 -3.54 -3.15
N ASP A 27 17.90 -2.74 -4.23
CA ASP A 27 18.77 -1.57 -4.36
C ASP A 27 18.20 -0.42 -3.51
N LEU A 28 17.98 -0.75 -2.23
CA LEU A 28 17.74 0.22 -1.19
C LEU A 28 19.15 0.65 -0.79
N GLY A 29 19.76 1.53 -1.60
CA GLY A 29 21.04 2.16 -1.24
C GLY A 29 21.00 2.66 0.20
N GLU A 30 22.17 2.80 0.84
CA GLU A 30 22.35 3.17 2.25
C GLU A 30 21.13 3.89 2.84
N ALA A 31 20.35 3.17 3.66
CA ALA A 31 19.11 3.68 4.22
C ALA A 31 19.44 4.81 5.20
N GLN A 32 19.58 6.02 4.66
CA GLN A 32 19.94 7.19 5.45
C GLN A 32 18.76 7.52 6.36
N GLN A 33 19.01 7.58 7.67
CA GLN A 33 17.98 7.92 8.64
C GLN A 33 17.40 9.29 8.29
N GLN A 34 16.19 9.30 7.74
CA GLN A 34 15.49 10.55 7.47
C GLN A 34 15.06 11.17 8.80
N ALA A 35 15.29 12.47 8.94
CA ALA A 35 14.76 13.23 10.06
C ALA A 35 13.23 13.06 10.13
N THR A 36 12.68 13.03 11.34
CA THR A 36 11.24 12.84 11.57
C THR A 36 10.43 13.87 10.77
N ASN A 37 9.59 13.38 9.86
CA ASN A 37 8.75 14.25 9.05
C ASN A 37 7.54 14.74 9.85
N TRP A 38 7.74 15.84 10.57
CA TRP A 38 6.70 16.48 11.37
C TRP A 38 5.51 16.96 10.55
N HIS A 39 5.72 17.39 9.29
CA HIS A 39 4.62 17.82 8.42
C HIS A 39 3.67 16.65 8.14
N ALA A 40 4.21 15.47 7.80
CA ALA A 40 3.40 14.27 7.55
C ALA A 40 2.65 13.82 8.82
N ILE A 41 3.32 13.82 9.97
CA ILE A 41 2.72 13.43 11.26
C ILE A 41 1.55 14.36 11.63
N ILE A 42 1.73 15.67 11.49
CA ILE A 42 0.70 16.66 11.84
C ILE A 42 -0.53 16.49 10.93
N MET A 43 -0.33 16.39 9.61
CA MET A 43 -1.44 16.20 8.67
C MET A 43 -2.20 14.90 8.93
N PHE A 44 -1.49 13.81 9.26
CA PHE A 44 -2.09 12.54 9.66
C PHE A 44 -2.92 12.69 10.95
N ALA A 45 -2.35 13.31 11.98
CA ALA A 45 -3.03 13.52 13.26
C ALA A 45 -4.28 14.40 13.11
N ILE A 46 -4.24 15.44 12.27
CA ILE A 46 -5.39 16.28 11.94
C ILE A 46 -6.48 15.44 11.28
N PHE A 47 -6.14 14.67 10.25
CA PHE A 47 -7.12 13.85 9.53
C PHE A 47 -7.79 12.82 10.44
N VAL A 48 -6.99 12.08 11.22
CA VAL A 48 -7.50 11.10 12.19
C VAL A 48 -8.33 11.78 13.28
N GLY A 49 -7.86 12.90 13.83
CA GLY A 49 -8.56 13.66 14.85
C GLY A 49 -9.92 14.17 14.37
N LEU A 50 -9.97 14.74 13.16
CA LEU A 50 -11.22 15.17 12.51
C LEU A 50 -12.17 14.01 12.28
N THR A 51 -11.65 12.87 11.79
CA THR A 51 -12.46 11.67 11.55
C THR A 51 -13.08 11.17 12.84
N LEU A 52 -12.28 10.98 13.90
CA LEU A 52 -12.75 10.54 15.21
C LEU A 52 -13.72 11.54 15.84
N PHE A 53 -13.50 12.84 15.66
CA PHE A 53 -14.41 13.88 16.13
C PHE A 53 -15.78 13.75 15.46
N ILE A 54 -15.82 13.63 14.13
CA ILE A 54 -17.07 13.45 13.37
C ILE A 54 -17.76 12.15 13.75
N THR A 55 -17.02 11.04 13.86
CA THR A 55 -17.57 9.74 14.29
C THR A 55 -18.19 9.82 15.68
N LYS A 56 -17.49 10.45 16.64
CA LYS A 56 -18.01 10.63 18.00
C LYS A 56 -19.25 11.52 18.01
N TRP A 57 -19.25 12.60 17.23
CA TRP A 57 -20.40 13.49 17.13
C TRP A 57 -21.61 12.79 16.50
N ALA A 58 -21.41 12.07 15.39
CA ALA A 58 -22.45 11.29 14.73
C ALA A 58 -23.02 10.19 15.65
N ALA A 59 -22.16 9.47 16.38
CA ALA A 59 -22.60 8.43 17.32
C ALA A 59 -23.47 9.00 18.47
N LYS A 60 -23.31 10.28 18.83
CA LYS A 60 -24.17 10.93 19.82
C LYS A 60 -25.54 11.30 19.26
N GLN A 61 -25.69 11.41 17.94
CA GLN A 61 -26.94 11.83 17.31
C GLN A 61 -27.95 10.68 17.15
N THR A 62 -27.48 9.42 17.10
CA THR A 62 -28.34 8.23 16.98
C THR A 62 -28.71 7.69 18.36
N THR A 63 -29.90 8.04 18.87
CA THR A 63 -30.33 7.65 20.23
C THR A 63 -31.64 6.86 20.27
N ASN A 64 -32.42 6.86 19.18
CA ASN A 64 -33.71 6.18 19.04
C ASN A 64 -33.71 5.22 17.83
N THR A 65 -34.49 4.13 17.89
CA THR A 65 -34.88 3.27 16.75
C THR A 65 -35.16 4.05 15.46
N ALA A 66 -35.88 5.18 15.55
CA ALA A 66 -36.15 6.05 14.39
C ALA A 66 -34.86 6.61 13.76
N ASP A 67 -33.84 6.98 14.55
CA ASP A 67 -32.56 7.49 14.05
C ASP A 67 -31.75 6.41 13.34
N PHE A 68 -31.84 5.16 13.81
CA PHE A 68 -31.14 4.02 13.18
C PHE A 68 -31.72 3.63 11.83
N TYR A 69 -33.04 3.71 11.66
CA TYR A 69 -33.71 3.23 10.44
C TYR A 69 -34.05 4.34 9.44
N THR A 70 -34.23 5.60 9.88
CA THR A 70 -34.59 6.71 8.98
C THR A 70 -33.67 7.94 9.10
N ALA A 71 -32.54 7.83 9.81
CA ALA A 71 -31.67 8.97 10.14
C ALA A 71 -32.46 10.14 10.76
N GLY A 72 -33.51 9.82 11.53
CA GLY A 72 -34.37 10.80 12.19
C GLY A 72 -35.33 11.53 11.24
N GLY A 73 -35.50 11.07 10.00
CA GLY A 73 -36.35 11.71 8.99
C GLY A 73 -35.78 13.01 8.40
N GLY A 74 -34.52 13.34 8.69
CA GLY A 74 -33.87 14.61 8.30
C GLY A 74 -33.09 14.59 6.98
N ILE A 75 -33.05 13.47 6.25
CA ILE A 75 -32.39 13.38 4.94
C ILE A 75 -33.29 14.03 3.88
N SER A 76 -33.00 15.27 3.48
CA SER A 76 -33.65 15.92 2.34
C SER A 76 -33.08 15.36 1.03
N GLY A 77 -33.95 14.72 0.23
CA GLY A 77 -33.61 14.15 -1.09
C GLY A 77 -34.31 14.86 -2.26
N PHE A 78 -34.77 16.09 -2.05
CA PHE A 78 -35.31 16.99 -3.07
C PHE A 78 -34.45 18.24 -3.16
#